data_AF-A0A090MU08-F1
#
_entry.id   AF-A0A090MU08-F1
#
_cell.length_a   1.000
_cell.length_b   1.000
_cell.length_c   1.000
_cell.angle_alpha   90.00
_cell.angle_beta   90.00
_cell.angle_gamma   90.00
#
_symmetry.space_group_name_H-M   'P 1'
#
loop_
_entity.id
_entity.type
_entity.pdbx_description
1 polymer ?
#
loop_
_entity_poly.entity_id
_entity_poly.type
_entity_poly.pdbx_seq_one_letter_code
_entity_poly.pdbx_strand_id
1 'polypeptide(L)'
;MQFVYEANTYSVTLGFDVANDRIGEVFTHGAKIGSAMDRILDDACVALSLLLQHGVSPEALASSMGRLGDGKSPASVIGALADLIARESRAQ
;
A
#
# COMPACT_ATOMS: atom_id res chain seq x y z
N MET A 1 -7.20 4.63 -8.06
CA MET A 1 -6.41 3.80 -9.00
C MET A 1 -6.73 2.33 -8.79
N GLN A 2 -6.32 1.43 -9.69
CA GLN A 2 -6.53 -0.01 -9.54
C GLN A 2 -5.25 -0.78 -9.86
N PHE A 3 -5.02 -1.90 -9.19
CA PHE A 3 -3.97 -2.86 -9.54
C PHE A 3 -4.45 -4.30 -9.36
N VAL A 4 -3.74 -5.24 -9.99
CA VAL A 4 -4.05 -6.67 -9.91
C VAL A 4 -2.94 -7.37 -9.14
N TYR A 5 -3.33 -8.22 -8.18
CA TYR A 5 -2.43 -9.08 -7.42
C TYR A 5 -3.05 -10.47 -7.26
N GLU A 6 -2.30 -11.52 -7.62
CA GLU A 6 -2.76 -12.92 -7.58
C GLU A 6 -4.18 -13.12 -8.14
N ALA A 7 -4.43 -12.57 -9.34
CA ALA A 7 -5.72 -12.59 -10.05
C ALA A 7 -6.89 -11.82 -9.38
N ASN A 8 -6.66 -11.12 -8.28
CA ASN A 8 -7.64 -10.24 -7.65
C ASN A 8 -7.40 -8.78 -8.05
N THR A 9 -8.47 -8.04 -8.33
CA THR A 9 -8.39 -6.60 -8.64
C THR A 9 -8.65 -5.80 -7.37
N TYR A 10 -7.74 -4.89 -7.05
CA TYR A 10 -7.84 -4.01 -5.91
C TYR A 10 -7.97 -2.56 -6.36
N SER A 11 -8.95 -1.87 -5.78
CA SER A 11 -9.11 -0.42 -5.90
C SER A 11 -8.37 0.27 -4.75
N VAL A 12 -7.52 1.22 -5.11
CA VAL A 12 -6.66 1.95 -4.17
C VAL A 12 -6.95 3.44 -4.26
N THR A 13 -7.02 4.08 -3.11
CA THR A 13 -7.11 5.52 -2.95
C THR A 13 -5.92 6.01 -2.14
N LEU A 14 -5.24 7.05 -2.63
CA LEU A 14 -4.16 7.71 -1.91
C LEU A 14 -4.67 9.07 -1.41
N GLY A 15 -4.47 9.33 -0.12
CA GLY A 15 -4.71 10.63 0.48
C GLY A 15 -3.42 11.45 0.53
N PHE A 16 -3.52 12.72 0.14
CA PHE A 16 -2.38 13.63 0.06
C PHE A 16 -2.40 14.61 1.22
N ASP A 17 -1.26 14.67 1.92
CA ASP A 17 -0.97 15.70 2.91
C ASP A 17 -0.52 16.96 2.19
N VAL A 18 -1.47 17.84 1.90
CA VAL A 18 -1.25 19.10 1.16
C VAL A 18 -0.33 20.08 1.89
N ALA A 19 -0.15 19.94 3.22
CA ALA A 19 0.72 20.81 3.99
C ALA A 19 2.20 20.44 3.81
N ASN A 20 2.48 19.14 3.60
CA ASN A 20 3.84 18.61 3.46
C ASN A 20 4.13 18.07 2.05
N ASP A 21 3.22 18.27 1.09
CA ASP A 21 3.30 17.86 -0.32
C ASP A 21 3.74 16.39 -0.49
N ARG A 22 3.05 15.49 0.21
CA ARG A 22 3.36 14.06 0.21
C ARG A 22 2.11 13.19 0.28
N ILE A 23 2.26 11.92 -0.10
CA ILE A 23 1.24 10.91 0.21
C ILE A 23 1.26 10.65 1.72
N GLY A 24 0.11 10.84 2.36
CA GLY A 24 -0.08 10.62 3.80
C GLY A 24 -0.98 9.43 4.13
N GLU A 25 -1.85 9.02 3.21
CA GLU A 25 -2.83 7.96 3.48
C GLU A 25 -2.98 7.01 2.30
N VAL A 26 -3.33 5.76 2.60
CA VAL A 26 -3.67 4.74 1.62
C VAL A 26 -4.88 3.96 2.10
N PHE A 27 -5.82 3.69 1.19
CA PHE A 27 -6.97 2.85 1.40
C PHE A 27 -7.10 1.86 0.26
N THR A 28 -7.46 0.61 0.55
CA THR A 28 -7.57 -0.45 -0.45
C THR A 28 -8.79 -1.30 -0.23
N HIS A 29 -9.51 -1.57 -1.32
CA HIS A 29 -10.68 -2.45 -1.36
C HIS A 29 -10.53 -3.43 -2.51
N GLY A 30 -11.16 -4.61 -2.43
CA GLY A 30 -11.10 -5.62 -3.50
C GLY A 30 -11.08 -7.06 -3.00
N ALA A 31 -10.84 -7.26 -1.71
CA ALA A 31 -11.16 -8.52 -1.06
C ALA A 31 -12.68 -8.71 -0.97
N LYS A 32 -13.12 -9.95 -0.75
CA LYS A 32 -14.53 -10.26 -0.50
C LYS A 32 -14.98 -9.53 0.76
N ILE A 33 -15.99 -8.68 0.63
CA ILE A 33 -16.53 -7.88 1.74
C ILE A 33 -16.87 -8.78 2.93
N GLY A 34 -16.41 -8.39 4.11
CA GLY A 34 -16.61 -9.12 5.37
C GLY A 34 -15.73 -10.35 5.56
N SER A 35 -14.83 -10.65 4.62
CA SER A 35 -13.83 -11.70 4.80
C SER A 35 -12.74 -11.29 5.78
N ALA A 36 -11.96 -12.26 6.28
CA ALA A 36 -10.79 -11.95 7.10
C ALA A 36 -9.77 -11.07 6.35
N MET A 37 -9.59 -11.31 5.04
CA MET A 37 -8.68 -10.52 4.21
C MET A 37 -9.13 -9.05 4.10
N ASP A 38 -10.44 -8.80 3.99
CA ASP A 38 -11.01 -7.45 3.96
C ASP A 38 -10.63 -6.66 5.22
N ARG A 39 -10.80 -7.27 6.40
CA ARG A 39 -10.43 -6.62 7.68
C ARG A 39 -8.92 -6.47 7.87
N ILE A 40 -8.13 -7.45 7.41
CA ILE A 40 -6.66 -7.34 7.44
C ILE A 40 -6.20 -6.20 6.55
N LEU A 41 -6.81 -6.01 5.39
CA LEU A 41 -6.51 -4.90 4.49
C LEU A 41 -6.87 -3.55 5.11
N ASP A 42 -8.02 -3.44 5.80
CA ASP A 42 -8.39 -2.24 6.54
C ASP A 42 -7.34 -1.89 7.60
N ASP A 43 -6.97 -2.86 8.46
CA ASP A 43 -5.96 -2.67 9.50
C ASP A 43 -4.59 -2.30 8.91
N ALA A 44 -4.20 -2.95 7.82
CA ALA A 44 -2.95 -2.66 7.11
C ALA A 44 -2.96 -1.24 6.52
N CYS A 45 -4.07 -0.79 5.92
CA CYS A 45 -4.21 0.55 5.38
C CYS A 45 -4.05 1.62 6.47
N VAL A 46 -4.64 1.41 7.64
CA VAL A 46 -4.48 2.30 8.80
C VAL A 46 -3.02 2.34 9.24
N ALA A 47 -2.37 1.18 9.40
CA ALA A 47 -0.98 1.11 9.82
C ALA A 47 -0.02 1.78 8.82
N LEU A 48 -0.18 1.53 7.51
CA LEU A 48 0.62 2.16 6.46
C LEU A 48 0.43 3.68 6.44
N SER A 49 -0.81 4.15 6.56
CA SER A 49 -1.13 5.58 6.62
C SER A 49 -0.47 6.25 7.83
N LEU A 50 -0.53 5.62 9.00
CA LEU A 50 0.17 6.13 10.19
C LEU A 50 1.68 6.22 9.98
N LEU A 51 2.31 5.21 9.39
CA LEU A 51 3.75 5.23 9.11
C LEU A 51 4.12 6.40 8.17
N LEU A 52 3.35 6.61 7.11
CA LEU A 52 3.56 7.72 6.16
C LEU A 52 3.40 9.08 6.85
N GLN A 53 2.36 9.26 7.65
CA GLN A 53 2.13 10.48 8.43
C GLN A 53 3.26 10.77 9.41
N HIS A 54 3.86 9.73 9.99
CA HIS A 54 5.03 9.83 10.88
C HIS A 54 6.38 9.95 10.14
N GLY A 55 6.37 10.13 8.82
CA GLY A 55 7.57 10.46 8.04
C GLY A 55 8.39 9.26 7.59
N VAL A 56 7.85 8.03 7.66
CA VAL A 56 8.49 6.88 7.01
C VAL A 56 8.47 7.10 5.51
N SER A 57 9.64 6.98 4.85
CA SER A 57 9.69 7.15 3.41
C SER A 57 8.99 5.99 2.68
N PRO A 58 8.23 6.29 1.61
CA PRO A 58 7.60 5.29 0.75
C PRO A 58 8.58 4.21 0.26
N GLU A 59 9.79 4.59 -0.12
CA GLU A 59 10.85 3.69 -0.57
C GLU A 59 11.34 2.76 0.53
N ALA A 60 11.56 3.28 1.74
CA ALA A 60 11.98 2.47 2.88
C ALA A 60 10.88 1.47 3.25
N LEU A 61 9.63 1.92 3.27
CA LEU A 61 8.47 1.09 3.52
C LEU A 61 8.38 -0.06 2.51
N ALA A 62 8.45 0.24 1.21
CA ALA A 62 8.44 -0.76 0.15
C ALA A 62 9.61 -1.75 0.28
N SER A 63 10.83 -1.27 0.47
CA SER A 63 12.02 -2.13 0.60
C SER A 63 12.00 -3.06 1.83
N SER A 64 11.23 -2.69 2.87
CA SER A 64 11.08 -3.48 4.10
C SER A 64 10.04 -4.60 3.99
N MET A 65 9.21 -4.61 2.94
CA MET A 65 8.18 -5.62 2.76
C MET A 65 8.77 -6.95 2.27
N GLY A 66 8.15 -8.05 2.71
CA GLY A 66 8.54 -9.39 2.31
C GLY A 66 8.47 -9.59 0.80
N ARG A 67 9.45 -10.33 0.26
CA ARG A 67 9.54 -10.67 -1.16
C ARG A 67 9.45 -12.18 -1.35
N LEU A 68 8.94 -12.60 -2.51
CA LEU A 68 9.00 -14.00 -2.92
C LEU A 68 10.45 -14.41 -3.22
N GLY A 69 10.66 -15.67 -3.55
CA GLY A 69 12.01 -16.23 -3.78
C GLY A 69 12.82 -15.56 -4.89
N ASP A 70 12.20 -14.69 -5.70
CA ASP A 70 12.88 -13.87 -6.72
C ASP A 70 13.48 -12.57 -6.17
N GLY A 71 13.22 -12.23 -4.90
CA GLY A 71 13.68 -11.02 -4.22
C GLY A 71 13.04 -9.72 -4.75
N LYS A 72 12.05 -9.81 -5.64
CA LYS A 72 11.44 -8.65 -6.30
C LYS A 72 9.93 -8.63 -6.13
N SER A 73 9.29 -9.76 -6.37
CA SER A 73 7.83 -9.86 -6.31
C SER A 73 7.35 -9.70 -4.87
N PRO A 74 6.33 -8.87 -4.61
CA PRO A 74 5.80 -8.71 -3.27
C PRO A 74 5.19 -10.03 -2.77
N ALA A 75 5.53 -10.42 -1.55
CA ALA A 75 5.03 -11.65 -0.93
C ALA A 75 3.58 -11.55 -0.45
N SER A 76 3.00 -10.35 -0.48
CA SER A 76 1.60 -10.10 -0.13
C SER A 76 1.05 -8.89 -0.88
N VAL A 77 -0.27 -8.76 -0.90
CA VAL A 77 -0.97 -7.57 -1.40
C VAL A 77 -0.54 -6.28 -0.67
N ILE A 78 -0.17 -6.37 0.60
CA ILE A 78 0.35 -5.24 1.38
C ILE A 78 1.72 -4.80 0.84
N GLY A 79 2.58 -5.75 0.47
CA GLY A 79 3.84 -5.46 -0.21
C GLY A 79 3.62 -4.78 -1.56
N ALA A 80 2.64 -5.25 -2.33
CA ALA A 80 2.28 -4.64 -3.61
C ALA A 80 1.72 -3.21 -3.44
N LEU A 81 0.97 -2.95 -2.36
CA LEU A 81 0.52 -1.61 -1.99
C LEU A 81 1.70 -0.69 -1.64
N ALA A 82 2.66 -1.17 -0.85
CA ALA A 82 3.85 -0.38 -0.51
C ALA A 82 4.66 -0.01 -1.77
N ASP A 83 4.81 -0.94 -2.72
CA ASP A 83 5.45 -0.67 -4.00
C ASP A 83 4.69 0.38 -4.82
N LEU A 84 3.36 0.30 -4.84
CA LEU A 84 2.50 1.27 -5.51
C LEU A 84 2.69 2.67 -4.91
N ILE A 85 2.62 2.80 -3.58
CA ILE A 85 2.82 4.07 -2.88
C ILE A 85 4.18 4.67 -3.25
N ALA A 86 5.26 3.87 -3.20
CA ALA A 86 6.59 4.34 -3.58
C ALA A 86 6.67 4.79 -5.05
N ARG A 87 5.97 4.13 -5.97
CA ARG A 87 5.93 4.54 -7.39
C ARG A 87 5.20 5.87 -7.56
N GLU A 88 4.05 6.04 -6.92
CA GLU A 88 3.25 7.28 -7.01
C GLU A 88 3.90 8.45 -6.28
N SER A 89 4.68 8.20 -5.22
CA SER A 89 5.48 9.24 -4.55
C SER A 89 6.58 9.83 -5.42
N ARG A 90 7.09 9.08 -6.40
CA ARG A 90 8.11 9.57 -7.36
C ARG A 90 7.52 10.26 -8.59
N ALA A 91 6.22 10.10 -8.82
CA ALA A 91 5.52 10.71 -9.95
C ALA A 91 5.00 12.12 -9.62
N GLN A 92 5.07 12.53 -8.35
CA GLN A 92 4.91 13.90 -7.86
C GLN A 92 6.23 14.65 -8.01
#